data_AF-A0A932E1A9-F1
#
_entry.id   AF-A0A932E1A9-F1
#
_cell.length_a   1.000
_cell.length_b   1.000
_cell.length_c   1.000
_cell.angle_alpha   90.00
_cell.angle_beta   90.00
_cell.angle_gamma   90.00
#
_symmetry.space_group_name_H-M   'P 1'
#
loop_
_entity.id
_entity.type
_entity.pdbx_description
1 polymer ?
#
loop_
_entity_poly.entity_id
_entity_poly.type
_entity_poly.pdbx_seq_one_letter_code
_entity_poly.pdbx_strand_id
1 'polypeptide(L)'
;MSLVNPHGKDKRLKPLLLEGAELAETKRKAQTLPRLTITSRETSDLIMLGIGAFTPLDGFMGEADWRGVCDAYRLADGTFWPIPITLSTAREEAGRLSEGQEVALVDGETGDLMATLTVREKYTIDRAHECTQVFRTTDPAHPGVATVMGQGEVNLAGPVKVLGEGPYPDRYPGLYMRPAETRRAFEAKGWSTVAALQLRNPMHRSHEYLAKIAVEICDGVLIQQILGKLKPGDIPAEVRVRAVDTLVRHYFVKDTCIQAGVPLEMRYGGPREALLHAVFRQNFGCSYLLVGRDHAGVGEYYGPFDAQKIFDEIPPGSLELRPLKIDMTFYCGRCDGMATGRTCPHGTDDRVAVSGTMLRKTLSEGGQVPDHFSRPEVLAILQEYYAQLAERVEVKLHKYARGEQ
;
A
#
# COMPACT_ATOMS: atom_id res chain seq x y z
N MET A 1 -19.92 -16.72 -11.47
CA MET A 1 -18.45 -16.88 -11.32
C MET A 1 -18.08 -16.41 -9.92
N SER A 2 -16.95 -16.83 -9.36
CA SER A 2 -16.52 -16.47 -8.00
C SER A 2 -15.35 -15.49 -8.05
N LEU A 3 -15.18 -14.69 -6.99
CA LEU A 3 -14.00 -13.86 -6.79
C LEU A 3 -12.72 -14.71 -6.73
N VAL A 4 -11.57 -14.06 -6.90
CA VAL A 4 -10.25 -14.68 -6.69
C VAL A 4 -10.13 -15.22 -5.26
N ASN A 5 -9.45 -16.35 -5.09
CA ASN A 5 -9.25 -16.90 -3.75
C ASN A 5 -8.29 -16.02 -2.94
N PRO A 6 -8.49 -15.92 -1.61
CA PRO A 6 -7.47 -15.41 -0.71
C PRO A 6 -6.11 -16.08 -0.92
N HIS A 7 -5.04 -15.33 -0.68
CA HIS A 7 -3.67 -15.79 -0.82
C HIS A 7 -3.32 -16.89 0.20
N GLY A 8 -2.37 -17.75 -0.15
CA GLY A 8 -1.96 -18.90 0.66
C GLY A 8 -2.63 -20.22 0.26
N LYS A 9 -2.17 -21.30 0.90
CA LYS A 9 -2.58 -22.68 0.58
C LYS A 9 -4.05 -22.96 0.89
N ASP A 10 -4.55 -22.37 1.98
CA ASP A 10 -5.91 -22.63 2.48
C ASP A 10 -7.00 -21.89 1.69
N LYS A 11 -6.61 -20.96 0.80
CA LYS A 11 -7.55 -20.19 -0.03
C LYS A 11 -8.68 -19.54 0.80
N ARG A 12 -8.35 -19.10 2.01
CA ARG A 12 -9.28 -18.53 2.98
C ARG A 12 -8.62 -17.36 3.71
N LEU A 13 -9.38 -16.28 3.93
CA LEU A 13 -8.92 -15.16 4.75
C LEU A 13 -8.61 -15.62 6.17
N LYS A 14 -7.53 -15.06 6.73
CA LYS A 14 -7.07 -15.33 8.08
C LYS A 14 -6.88 -14.00 8.83
N PRO A 15 -7.97 -13.29 9.17
CA PRO A 15 -7.88 -12.12 10.04
C PRO A 15 -7.40 -12.54 11.43
N LEU A 16 -6.51 -11.75 12.02
CA LEU A 16 -6.00 -11.95 13.39
C LEU A 16 -6.64 -10.99 14.40
N LEU A 17 -7.56 -10.14 13.95
CA LEU A 17 -8.35 -9.25 14.81
C LEU A 17 -9.34 -10.09 15.62
N LEU A 18 -9.25 -9.96 16.93
CA LEU A 18 -10.17 -10.62 17.85
C LEU A 18 -11.49 -9.86 17.93
N GLU A 19 -12.56 -10.60 18.15
CA GLU A 19 -13.91 -10.07 18.36
C GLU A 19 -14.57 -10.69 19.61
N GLY A 20 -15.65 -10.06 20.08
CA GLY A 20 -16.50 -10.60 21.14
C GLY A 20 -15.78 -10.91 22.45
N ALA A 21 -16.08 -12.07 23.04
CA ALA A 21 -15.57 -12.47 24.35
C ALA A 21 -14.05 -12.70 24.35
N GLU A 22 -13.48 -13.22 23.25
CA GLU A 22 -12.03 -13.46 23.16
C GLU A 22 -11.24 -12.15 23.18
N LEU A 23 -11.75 -11.12 22.48
CA LEU A 23 -11.18 -9.78 22.52
C LEU A 23 -11.17 -9.20 23.93
N ALA A 24 -12.32 -9.25 24.62
CA ALA A 24 -12.47 -8.70 25.96
C ALA A 24 -11.52 -9.40 26.96
N GLU A 25 -11.43 -10.72 26.90
CA GLU A 25 -10.55 -11.51 27.75
C GLU A 25 -9.07 -11.21 27.47
N THR A 26 -8.69 -11.20 26.19
CA THR A 26 -7.30 -10.96 25.80
C THR A 26 -6.87 -9.52 26.14
N LYS A 27 -7.76 -8.52 26.00
CA LYS A 27 -7.50 -7.15 26.46
C LYS A 27 -7.22 -7.09 27.96
N ARG A 28 -8.01 -7.80 28.78
CA ARG A 28 -7.80 -7.86 30.23
C ARG A 28 -6.46 -8.53 30.58
N LYS A 29 -6.16 -9.66 29.94
CA LYS A 29 -4.88 -10.36 30.12
C LYS A 29 -3.69 -9.49 29.71
N ALA A 30 -3.80 -8.79 28.59
CA ALA A 30 -2.72 -7.97 28.05
C ALA A 30 -2.30 -6.82 28.98
N GLN A 31 -3.18 -6.34 29.87
CA GLN A 31 -2.83 -5.34 30.88
C GLN A 31 -1.80 -5.84 31.91
N THR A 32 -1.68 -7.15 32.10
CA THR A 32 -0.73 -7.76 33.05
C THR A 32 0.55 -8.27 32.38
N LEU A 33 0.64 -8.21 31.04
CA LEU A 33 1.81 -8.68 30.31
C LEU A 33 2.92 -7.63 30.28
N PRO A 34 4.19 -8.04 30.12
CA PRO A 34 5.25 -7.11 29.74
C PRO A 34 4.86 -6.36 28.48
N ARG A 35 5.10 -5.05 28.48
CA ARG A 35 4.73 -4.15 27.40
C ARG A 35 5.94 -3.92 26.49
N LEU A 36 5.75 -4.14 25.21
CA LEU A 36 6.73 -3.84 24.17
C LEU A 36 6.18 -2.71 23.29
N THR A 37 6.92 -1.61 23.23
CA THR A 37 6.59 -0.49 22.35
C THR A 37 6.96 -0.83 20.91
N ILE A 38 6.06 -0.56 19.97
CA ILE A 38 6.25 -0.80 18.53
C ILE A 38 6.20 0.50 17.73
N THR A 39 6.84 0.49 16.57
CA THR A 39 6.88 1.62 15.63
C THR A 39 5.57 1.79 14.86
N SER A 40 5.33 2.97 14.28
CA SER A 40 4.13 3.23 13.44
C SER A 40 3.97 2.24 12.29
N ARG A 41 5.08 1.80 11.69
CA ARG A 41 5.09 0.79 10.62
C ARG A 41 4.68 -0.57 11.16
N GLU A 42 5.22 -1.00 12.29
CA GLU A 42 4.86 -2.28 12.91
C GLU A 42 3.40 -2.27 13.38
N THR A 43 2.89 -1.13 13.88
CA THR A 43 1.46 -0.92 14.15
C THR A 43 0.63 -1.07 12.88
N SER A 44 1.05 -0.46 11.77
CA SER A 44 0.35 -0.59 10.48
C SER A 44 0.36 -2.03 9.98
N ASP A 45 1.49 -2.74 10.09
CA ASP A 45 1.60 -4.15 9.74
C ASP A 45 0.73 -5.05 10.64
N LEU A 46 0.64 -4.77 11.95
CA LEU A 46 -0.30 -5.43 12.86
C LEU A 46 -1.75 -5.24 12.42
N ILE A 47 -2.14 -4.05 12.01
CA ILE A 47 -3.51 -3.80 11.54
C ILE A 47 -3.76 -4.58 10.24
N MET A 48 -2.79 -4.62 9.32
CA MET A 48 -2.87 -5.41 8.09
C MET A 48 -2.98 -6.92 8.35
N LEU A 49 -2.27 -7.44 9.36
CA LEU A 49 -2.44 -8.79 9.88
C LEU A 49 -3.84 -8.98 10.49
N GLY A 50 -4.28 -8.04 11.33
CA GLY A 50 -5.56 -8.05 12.03
C GLY A 50 -6.74 -8.16 11.08
N ILE A 51 -6.81 -7.32 10.05
CA ILE A 51 -7.91 -7.34 9.08
C ILE A 51 -7.82 -8.50 8.07
N GLY A 52 -6.72 -9.28 8.09
CA GLY A 52 -6.48 -10.37 7.16
C GLY A 52 -5.96 -9.93 5.78
N ALA A 53 -5.54 -8.67 5.63
CA ALA A 53 -4.92 -8.20 4.40
C ALA A 53 -3.58 -8.90 4.14
N PHE A 54 -2.88 -9.30 5.20
CA PHE A 54 -1.66 -10.09 5.15
C PHE A 54 -1.86 -11.61 5.31
N THR A 55 -3.07 -12.11 5.02
CA THR A 55 -3.30 -13.57 4.87
C THR A 55 -2.25 -14.17 3.91
N PRO A 56 -1.54 -15.26 4.26
CA PRO A 56 -1.86 -16.23 5.33
C PRO A 56 -1.03 -16.09 6.62
N LEU A 57 -0.30 -14.99 6.81
CA LEU A 57 0.57 -14.81 7.98
C LEU A 57 -0.22 -14.95 9.30
N ASP A 58 0.39 -15.59 10.30
CA ASP A 58 -0.17 -15.71 11.66
C ASP A 58 0.46 -14.73 12.66
N GLY A 59 1.45 -13.94 12.22
CA GLY A 59 2.13 -12.94 13.03
C GLY A 59 3.40 -12.45 12.35
N PHE A 60 4.38 -12.07 13.17
CA PHE A 60 5.68 -11.60 12.68
C PHE A 60 6.60 -12.77 12.35
N MET A 61 7.32 -12.63 11.24
CA MET A 61 8.13 -13.70 10.64
C MET A 61 9.31 -14.13 11.51
N GLY A 62 9.58 -15.43 11.52
CA GLY A 62 10.82 -16.03 12.04
C GLY A 62 12.00 -15.90 11.07
N GLU A 63 13.19 -16.36 11.46
CA GLU A 63 14.40 -16.20 10.64
C GLU A 63 14.27 -16.92 9.29
N ALA A 64 13.71 -18.14 9.29
CA ALA A 64 13.54 -18.93 8.07
C ALA A 64 12.60 -18.26 7.06
N ASP A 65 11.48 -17.69 7.53
CA ASP A 65 10.56 -16.93 6.69
C ASP A 65 11.21 -15.64 6.17
N TRP A 66 11.87 -14.88 7.06
CA TRP A 66 12.57 -13.66 6.67
C TRP A 66 13.60 -13.92 5.56
N ARG A 67 14.46 -14.93 5.75
CA ARG A 67 15.51 -15.29 4.79
C ARG A 67 14.91 -15.77 3.47
N GLY A 68 13.92 -16.66 3.53
CA GLY A 68 13.22 -17.17 2.34
C GLY A 68 12.51 -16.07 1.55
N VAL A 69 11.93 -15.08 2.23
CA VAL A 69 11.28 -13.93 1.59
C VAL A 69 12.31 -13.04 0.89
N CYS A 70 13.42 -12.74 1.55
CA CYS A 70 14.53 -11.99 0.96
C CYS A 70 15.07 -12.71 -0.28
N ASP A 71 15.38 -14.00 -0.17
CA ASP A 71 16.16 -14.71 -1.19
C ASP A 71 15.31 -15.27 -2.33
N ALA A 72 14.08 -15.71 -2.04
CA ALA A 72 13.30 -16.54 -2.94
C ALA A 72 11.82 -16.17 -3.06
N TYR A 73 11.40 -15.05 -2.45
CA TYR A 73 10.00 -14.63 -2.41
C TYR A 73 9.08 -15.68 -1.76
N ARG A 74 9.55 -16.43 -0.75
CA ARG A 74 8.76 -17.51 -0.15
C ARG A 74 8.91 -17.59 1.35
N LEU A 75 7.82 -17.89 2.03
CA LEU A 75 7.83 -18.37 3.41
C LEU A 75 8.51 -19.76 3.48
N ALA A 76 8.90 -20.18 4.67
CA ALA A 76 9.52 -21.47 4.95
C ALA A 76 8.64 -22.66 4.50
N ASP A 77 7.32 -22.47 4.49
CA ASP A 77 6.36 -23.46 4.02
C ASP A 77 6.24 -23.51 2.47
N GLY A 78 6.95 -22.65 1.76
CA GLY A 78 6.98 -22.53 0.31
C GLY A 78 5.92 -21.60 -0.29
N THR A 79 5.04 -21.01 0.52
CA THR A 79 4.05 -20.02 0.08
C THR A 79 4.74 -18.75 -0.39
N PHE A 80 4.33 -18.20 -1.54
CA PHE A 80 4.89 -16.96 -2.05
C PHE A 80 4.66 -15.79 -1.09
N TRP A 81 5.70 -15.00 -0.82
CA TRP A 81 5.59 -13.76 -0.07
C TRP A 81 6.73 -12.78 -0.44
N PRO A 82 6.44 -11.50 -0.76
CA PRO A 82 7.42 -10.63 -1.42
C PRO A 82 8.20 -9.67 -0.52
N ILE A 83 7.79 -9.37 0.72
CA ILE A 83 8.50 -8.41 1.59
C ILE A 83 8.44 -8.88 3.05
N PRO A 84 9.55 -8.89 3.81
CA PRO A 84 9.51 -9.32 5.20
C PRO A 84 8.57 -8.46 6.06
N ILE A 85 7.79 -9.13 6.93
CA ILE A 85 6.94 -8.51 7.94
C ILE A 85 7.50 -8.90 9.30
N THR A 86 8.33 -8.01 9.87
CA THR A 86 9.13 -8.26 11.06
C THR A 86 8.85 -7.22 12.14
N LEU A 87 9.00 -7.63 13.40
CA LEU A 87 8.97 -6.75 14.57
C LEU A 87 10.34 -6.76 15.21
N SER A 88 10.92 -5.58 15.45
CA SER A 88 12.28 -5.43 15.97
C SER A 88 12.31 -4.68 17.30
N THR A 89 13.27 -5.00 18.16
CA THR A 89 13.52 -4.28 19.42
C THR A 89 15.02 -4.20 19.74
N ALA A 90 15.37 -3.38 20.72
CA ALA A 90 16.74 -3.28 21.22
C ALA A 90 17.19 -4.61 21.87
N ARG A 91 18.49 -4.90 21.79
CA ARG A 91 19.07 -6.15 22.35
C ARG A 91 18.78 -6.33 23.83
N GLU A 92 18.84 -5.24 24.59
CA GLU A 92 18.55 -5.27 26.03
C GLU A 92 17.11 -5.70 26.31
N GLU A 93 16.15 -5.12 25.59
CA GLU A 93 14.73 -5.44 25.75
C GLU A 93 14.43 -6.88 25.32
N ALA A 94 15.00 -7.35 24.20
CA ALA A 94 14.92 -8.74 23.78
C ALA A 94 15.57 -9.73 24.79
N GLY A 95 16.57 -9.27 25.54
CA GLY A 95 17.24 -10.04 26.60
C GLY A 95 16.37 -10.25 27.83
N ARG A 96 15.40 -9.36 28.09
CA ARG A 96 14.43 -9.46 29.20
C ARG A 96 13.27 -10.41 28.90
N LEU A 97 13.08 -10.76 27.62
CA LEU A 97 12.00 -11.61 27.16
C LEU A 97 12.48 -13.06 26.96
N SER A 98 11.63 -14.03 27.25
CA SER A 98 11.88 -15.45 26.99
C SER A 98 11.08 -15.96 25.79
N GLU A 99 11.62 -16.94 25.07
CA GLU A 99 10.83 -17.67 24.09
C GLU A 99 9.70 -18.44 24.80
N GLY A 100 8.53 -18.51 24.19
CA GLY A 100 7.26 -18.94 24.79
C GLY A 100 6.52 -17.86 25.59
N GLN A 101 7.15 -16.72 25.89
CA GLN A 101 6.52 -15.65 26.64
C GLN A 101 5.53 -14.86 25.79
N GLU A 102 4.41 -14.46 26.38
CA GLU A 102 3.47 -13.53 25.77
C GLU A 102 3.75 -12.09 26.22
N VAL A 103 3.73 -11.16 25.26
CA VAL A 103 3.95 -9.72 25.49
C VAL A 103 2.81 -8.91 24.89
N ALA A 104 2.49 -7.78 25.52
CA ALA A 104 1.55 -6.79 24.99
C ALA A 104 2.28 -5.82 24.05
N LEU A 105 1.78 -5.66 22.84
CA LEU A 105 2.32 -4.72 21.85
C LEU A 105 1.56 -3.39 21.94
N VAL A 106 2.31 -2.31 22.10
CA VAL A 106 1.77 -0.97 22.36
C VAL A 106 2.31 -0.01 21.32
N ASP A 107 1.41 0.70 20.65
CA ASP A 107 1.81 1.71 19.67
C ASP A 107 2.61 2.83 20.36
N GLY A 108 3.81 3.12 19.83
CA GLY A 108 4.73 4.07 20.44
C GLY A 108 4.32 5.54 20.32
N GLU A 109 3.40 5.89 19.41
CA GLU A 109 2.97 7.28 19.21
C GLU A 109 1.72 7.60 20.05
N THR A 110 0.78 6.65 20.14
CA THR A 110 -0.52 6.82 20.81
C THR A 110 -0.57 6.21 22.20
N GLY A 111 0.27 5.20 22.48
CA GLY A 111 0.20 4.41 23.71
C GLY A 111 -0.91 3.35 23.69
N ASP A 112 -1.59 3.17 22.56
CA ASP A 112 -2.69 2.22 22.41
C ASP A 112 -2.21 0.78 22.49
N LEU A 113 -2.98 -0.06 23.20
CA LEU A 113 -2.76 -1.49 23.25
C LEU A 113 -3.27 -2.14 21.96
N MET A 114 -2.35 -2.58 21.09
CA MET A 114 -2.66 -3.01 19.74
C MET A 114 -2.80 -4.53 19.57
N ALA A 115 -1.97 -5.31 20.25
CA ALA A 115 -1.97 -6.77 20.10
C ALA A 115 -1.32 -7.47 21.30
N THR A 116 -1.42 -8.80 21.35
CA THR A 116 -0.43 -9.64 22.06
C THR A 116 0.41 -10.43 21.06
N LEU A 117 1.67 -10.69 21.41
CA LEU A 117 2.60 -11.53 20.66
C LEU A 117 3.08 -12.65 21.57
N THR A 118 3.01 -13.89 21.10
CA THR A 118 3.74 -15.01 21.74
C THR A 118 5.11 -15.11 21.09
N VAL A 119 6.18 -14.73 21.80
CA VAL A 119 7.56 -14.74 21.28
C VAL A 119 7.97 -16.20 21.07
N ARG A 120 8.07 -16.65 19.82
CA ARG A 120 8.52 -18.01 19.48
C ARG A 120 10.01 -18.09 19.20
N GLU A 121 10.58 -17.02 18.68
CA GLU A 121 11.96 -16.98 18.22
C GLU A 121 12.49 -15.54 18.35
N LYS A 122 13.77 -15.43 18.71
CA LYS A 122 14.50 -14.16 18.74
C LYS A 122 15.75 -14.29 17.86
N TYR A 123 15.88 -13.43 16.87
CA TYR A 123 16.97 -13.55 15.87
C TYR A 123 17.46 -12.18 15.40
N THR A 124 18.66 -12.13 14.84
CA THR A 124 19.23 -10.91 14.25
C THR A 124 19.23 -11.02 12.74
N ILE A 125 18.95 -9.91 12.05
CA ILE A 125 18.95 -9.88 10.58
C ILE A 125 20.20 -9.23 10.00
N ASP A 126 20.58 -9.67 8.80
CA ASP A 126 21.45 -8.89 7.93
C ASP A 126 20.62 -7.81 7.23
N ARG A 127 20.63 -6.60 7.80
CA ARG A 127 19.88 -5.44 7.30
C ARG A 127 20.32 -5.03 5.90
N ALA A 128 21.62 -5.14 5.58
CA ALA A 128 22.15 -4.77 4.28
C ALA A 128 21.69 -5.77 3.21
N HIS A 129 21.65 -7.06 3.55
CA HIS A 129 21.08 -8.09 2.70
C HIS A 129 19.58 -7.85 2.43
N GLU A 130 18.77 -7.63 3.47
CA GLU A 130 17.35 -7.29 3.28
C GLU A 130 17.18 -6.06 2.39
N CYS A 131 17.95 -4.99 2.63
CA CYS A 131 17.88 -3.78 1.83
C CYS A 131 18.22 -4.04 0.35
N THR A 132 19.28 -4.81 0.10
CA THR A 132 19.69 -5.18 -1.26
C THR A 132 18.61 -5.99 -1.96
N GLN A 133 18.03 -6.99 -1.30
CA GLN A 133 17.03 -7.89 -1.90
C GLN A 133 15.66 -7.23 -2.09
N VAL A 134 15.27 -6.33 -1.18
CA VAL A 134 13.94 -5.70 -1.19
C VAL A 134 13.95 -4.38 -1.97
N PHE A 135 14.97 -3.54 -1.79
CA PHE A 135 15.03 -2.19 -2.36
C PHE A 135 16.00 -2.06 -3.53
N ARG A 136 16.78 -3.10 -3.86
CA ARG A 136 17.84 -3.07 -4.89
C ARG A 136 18.94 -2.04 -4.61
N THR A 137 19.03 -1.55 -3.38
CA THR A 137 20.02 -0.57 -2.92
C THR A 137 20.19 -0.66 -1.41
N THR A 138 21.34 -0.21 -0.93
CA THR A 138 21.63 0.01 0.50
C THR A 138 21.83 1.50 0.82
N ASP A 139 21.47 2.39 -0.11
CA ASP A 139 21.56 3.83 0.07
C ASP A 139 20.62 4.32 1.19
N PRO A 140 21.13 4.92 2.28
CA PRO A 140 20.30 5.42 3.38
C PRO A 140 19.38 6.58 2.99
N ALA A 141 19.56 7.22 1.82
CA ALA A 141 18.60 8.20 1.31
C ALA A 141 17.31 7.53 0.79
N HIS A 142 17.33 6.23 0.49
CA HIS A 142 16.12 5.48 0.16
C HIS A 142 15.28 5.29 1.44
N PRO A 143 14.02 5.76 1.48
CA PRO A 143 13.20 5.75 2.70
C PRO A 143 13.01 4.36 3.32
N GLY A 144 12.77 3.33 2.49
CA GLY A 144 12.66 1.96 2.98
C GLY A 144 13.98 1.41 3.53
N VAL A 145 15.13 1.83 2.99
CA VAL A 145 16.44 1.42 3.49
C VAL A 145 16.70 2.07 4.84
N ALA A 146 16.43 3.37 4.97
CA ALA A 146 16.52 4.08 6.24
C ALA A 146 15.68 3.41 7.34
N THR A 147 14.46 2.99 7.00
CA THR A 147 13.59 2.27 7.95
C THR A 147 14.18 0.93 8.39
N VAL A 148 14.67 0.08 7.46
CA VAL A 148 15.26 -1.22 7.81
C VAL A 148 16.58 -1.04 8.58
N MET A 149 17.43 -0.11 8.16
CA MET A 149 18.69 0.19 8.83
C MET A 149 18.47 0.74 10.25
N GLY A 150 17.37 1.46 10.48
CA GLY A 150 16.96 2.01 11.76
C GLY A 150 16.21 1.05 12.70
N GLN A 151 15.98 -0.21 12.30
CA GLN A 151 15.32 -1.21 13.15
C GLN A 151 16.10 -1.51 14.43
N GLY A 152 15.42 -2.10 15.41
CA GLY A 152 16.04 -2.72 16.57
C GLY A 152 17.00 -3.86 16.18
N GLU A 153 17.94 -4.18 17.05
CA GLU A 153 18.97 -5.22 16.77
C GLU A 153 18.40 -6.63 16.65
N VAL A 154 17.32 -6.92 17.38
CA VAL A 154 16.75 -8.26 17.49
C VAL A 154 15.31 -8.24 17.02
N ASN A 155 14.98 -9.14 16.09
CA ASN A 155 13.61 -9.40 15.69
C ASN A 155 12.95 -10.38 16.67
N LEU A 156 11.69 -10.12 17.01
CA LEU A 156 10.85 -11.01 17.79
C LEU A 156 9.78 -11.59 16.87
N ALA A 157 9.80 -12.90 16.70
CA ALA A 157 8.89 -13.61 15.82
C ALA A 157 7.82 -14.36 16.61
N GLY A 158 6.68 -14.59 15.98
CA GLY A 158 5.63 -15.43 16.53
C GLY A 158 4.22 -14.93 16.24
N PRO A 159 3.22 -15.72 16.64
CA PRO A 159 1.83 -15.45 16.34
C PRO A 159 1.33 -14.26 17.14
N VAL A 160 0.44 -13.47 16.53
CA VAL A 160 -0.18 -12.32 17.16
C VAL A 160 -1.68 -12.48 17.30
N LYS A 161 -2.23 -11.86 18.34
CA LYS A 161 -3.66 -11.63 18.51
C LYS A 161 -3.91 -10.12 18.49
N VAL A 162 -4.58 -9.62 17.47
CA VAL A 162 -4.79 -8.18 17.28
C VAL A 162 -6.03 -7.73 18.05
N LEU A 163 -5.89 -6.65 18.82
CA LEU A 163 -6.89 -6.15 19.78
C LEU A 163 -7.58 -4.87 19.31
N GLY A 164 -7.08 -4.24 18.26
CA GLY A 164 -7.64 -3.01 17.72
C GLY A 164 -7.05 -2.66 16.35
N GLU A 165 -7.74 -1.75 15.68
CA GLU A 165 -7.40 -1.26 14.34
C GLU A 165 -6.93 0.19 14.36
N GLY A 166 -6.51 0.68 15.53
CA GLY A 166 -6.18 2.08 15.75
C GLY A 166 -7.36 3.01 15.43
N PRO A 167 -7.11 4.26 15.00
CA PRO A 167 -8.17 5.24 14.78
C PRO A 167 -8.87 5.10 13.43
N TYR A 168 -8.49 4.15 12.57
CA TYR A 168 -8.94 4.13 11.17
C TYR A 168 -10.46 3.91 11.01
N PRO A 169 -11.13 3.01 11.74
CA PRO A 169 -12.58 2.83 11.62
C PRO A 169 -13.36 4.11 11.94
N ASP A 170 -12.96 4.82 13.00
CA ASP A 170 -13.65 6.03 13.47
C ASP A 170 -13.30 7.27 12.64
N ARG A 171 -12.03 7.37 12.19
CA ARG A 171 -11.55 8.51 11.41
C ARG A 171 -11.99 8.48 9.95
N TYR A 172 -12.20 7.30 9.39
CA TYR A 172 -12.55 7.12 7.98
C TYR A 172 -13.79 6.23 7.79
N PRO A 173 -14.94 6.62 8.40
CA PRO A 173 -16.16 5.83 8.32
C PRO A 173 -16.63 5.70 6.87
N GLY A 174 -16.99 4.48 6.46
CA GLY A 174 -17.43 4.18 5.10
C GLY A 174 -16.34 4.16 4.03
N LEU A 175 -15.11 4.60 4.34
CA LEU A 175 -13.96 4.51 3.45
C LEU A 175 -13.01 3.38 3.88
N TYR A 176 -12.67 3.29 5.17
CA TYR A 176 -11.88 2.17 5.68
C TYR A 176 -12.63 0.86 5.47
N MET A 177 -12.03 -0.09 4.76
CA MET A 177 -12.64 -1.40 4.52
C MET A 177 -11.64 -2.51 4.79
N ARG A 178 -12.15 -3.59 5.39
CA ARG A 178 -11.46 -4.86 5.58
C ARG A 178 -11.58 -5.72 4.31
N PRO A 179 -10.65 -6.67 4.07
CA PRO A 179 -10.76 -7.65 3.00
C PRO A 179 -12.12 -8.36 2.93
N ALA A 180 -12.67 -8.79 4.06
CA ALA A 180 -13.98 -9.45 4.10
C ALA A 180 -15.13 -8.52 3.66
N GLU A 181 -15.04 -7.23 3.92
CA GLU A 181 -16.07 -6.25 3.55
C GLU A 181 -16.06 -5.96 2.06
N THR A 182 -14.87 -5.75 1.48
CA THR A 182 -14.75 -5.55 0.02
C THR A 182 -15.23 -6.77 -0.77
N ARG A 183 -14.87 -7.98 -0.34
CA ARG A 183 -15.38 -9.23 -0.94
C ARG A 183 -16.90 -9.31 -0.91
N ARG A 184 -17.53 -9.07 0.25
CA ARG A 184 -19.00 -9.02 0.36
C ARG A 184 -19.61 -7.95 -0.55
N ALA A 185 -18.98 -6.78 -0.64
CA ALA A 185 -19.46 -5.70 -1.49
C ALA A 185 -19.38 -6.05 -2.99
N PHE A 186 -18.33 -6.74 -3.42
CA PHE A 186 -18.20 -7.23 -4.79
C PHE A 186 -19.25 -8.32 -5.10
N GLU A 187 -19.43 -9.28 -4.19
CA GLU A 187 -20.44 -10.34 -4.33
C GLU A 187 -21.86 -9.77 -4.39
N ALA A 188 -22.18 -8.78 -3.55
CA ALA A 188 -23.48 -8.11 -3.56
C ALA A 188 -23.75 -7.36 -4.88
N LYS A 189 -22.70 -6.96 -5.61
CA LYS A 189 -22.79 -6.38 -6.95
C LYS A 189 -22.76 -7.41 -8.08
N GLY A 190 -22.61 -8.70 -7.74
CA GLY A 190 -22.44 -9.77 -8.73
C GLY A 190 -21.09 -9.75 -9.45
N TRP A 191 -20.10 -9.02 -8.93
CA TRP A 191 -18.78 -8.90 -9.53
C TRP A 191 -17.96 -10.16 -9.32
N SER A 192 -17.27 -10.61 -10.37
CA SER A 192 -16.35 -11.74 -10.35
C SER A 192 -14.93 -11.35 -10.73
N THR A 193 -14.78 -10.32 -11.57
CA THR A 193 -13.51 -9.73 -11.97
C THR A 193 -13.44 -8.30 -11.46
N VAL A 194 -12.40 -8.00 -10.68
CA VAL A 194 -12.22 -6.67 -10.07
C VAL A 194 -10.77 -6.26 -10.19
N ALA A 195 -10.52 -5.07 -10.72
CA ALA A 195 -9.20 -4.47 -10.74
C ALA A 195 -8.99 -3.53 -9.56
N ALA A 196 -7.81 -3.58 -8.93
CA ALA A 196 -7.43 -2.62 -7.90
C ALA A 196 -6.62 -1.47 -8.50
N LEU A 197 -6.97 -0.24 -8.14
CA LEU A 197 -6.17 0.96 -8.34
C LEU A 197 -5.64 1.43 -6.99
N GLN A 198 -4.32 1.33 -6.79
CA GLN A 198 -3.64 1.87 -5.61
C GLN A 198 -3.48 3.39 -5.74
N LEU A 199 -3.84 4.14 -4.69
CA LEU A 199 -3.69 5.60 -4.65
C LEU A 199 -3.01 6.08 -3.38
N ARG A 200 -1.96 6.88 -3.55
CA ARG A 200 -1.39 7.74 -2.50
C ARG A 200 -1.60 9.24 -2.74
N ASN A 201 -1.94 9.59 -3.97
CA ASN A 201 -2.17 10.96 -4.44
C ASN A 201 -3.64 11.13 -4.81
N PRO A 202 -4.16 12.37 -4.90
CA PRO A 202 -5.42 12.64 -5.58
C PRO A 202 -5.44 12.05 -7.01
N MET A 203 -6.63 11.71 -7.50
CA MET A 203 -6.79 11.27 -8.88
C MET A 203 -6.84 12.46 -9.82
N HIS A 204 -5.95 12.47 -10.82
CA HIS A 204 -6.01 13.36 -11.99
C HIS A 204 -6.45 12.55 -13.22
N ARG A 205 -6.51 13.18 -14.41
CA ARG A 205 -7.06 12.53 -15.62
C ARG A 205 -6.35 11.24 -16.01
N SER A 206 -5.05 11.12 -15.76
CA SER A 206 -4.36 9.83 -15.93
C SER A 206 -4.90 8.73 -15.02
N HIS A 207 -5.09 8.98 -13.72
CA HIS A 207 -5.67 7.98 -12.81
C HIS A 207 -7.14 7.67 -13.17
N GLU A 208 -7.91 8.68 -13.58
CA GLU A 208 -9.26 8.51 -14.14
C GLU A 208 -9.25 7.53 -15.33
N TYR A 209 -8.34 7.75 -16.27
CA TYR A 209 -8.20 6.91 -17.46
C TYR A 209 -7.81 5.46 -17.12
N LEU A 210 -6.89 5.26 -16.16
CA LEU A 210 -6.54 3.93 -15.66
C LEU A 210 -7.74 3.20 -15.04
N ALA A 211 -8.51 3.89 -14.19
CA ALA A 211 -9.71 3.33 -13.58
C ALA A 211 -10.78 3.01 -14.63
N LYS A 212 -10.94 3.85 -15.67
CA LYS A 212 -11.88 3.59 -16.77
C LYS A 212 -11.47 2.38 -17.61
N ILE A 213 -10.18 2.21 -17.91
CA ILE A 213 -9.69 0.98 -18.56
C ILE A 213 -10.06 -0.25 -17.72
N ALA A 214 -9.89 -0.19 -16.40
CA ALA A 214 -10.28 -1.27 -15.51
C ALA A 214 -11.79 -1.57 -15.57
N VAL A 215 -12.65 -0.55 -15.61
CA VAL A 215 -14.11 -0.72 -15.73
C VAL A 215 -14.51 -1.37 -17.07
N GLU A 216 -13.78 -1.09 -18.17
CA GLU A 216 -14.09 -1.71 -19.47
C GLU A 216 -13.73 -3.20 -19.54
N ILE A 217 -12.77 -3.66 -18.72
CA ILE A 217 -12.24 -5.04 -18.80
C ILE A 217 -12.61 -5.92 -17.61
N CYS A 218 -13.22 -5.35 -16.57
CA CYS A 218 -13.62 -6.03 -15.34
C CYS A 218 -15.05 -5.62 -14.98
N ASP A 219 -15.71 -6.40 -14.11
CA ASP A 219 -17.05 -6.06 -13.62
C ASP A 219 -17.04 -4.76 -12.78
N GLY A 220 -15.89 -4.43 -12.19
CA GLY A 220 -15.67 -3.16 -11.51
C GLY A 220 -14.22 -2.89 -11.11
N VAL A 221 -14.02 -1.72 -10.49
CA VAL A 221 -12.72 -1.28 -9.98
C VAL A 221 -12.79 -0.93 -8.49
N LEU A 222 -11.82 -1.43 -7.72
CA LEU A 222 -11.56 -0.99 -6.35
C LEU A 222 -10.53 0.13 -6.38
N ILE A 223 -10.97 1.36 -6.14
CA ILE A 223 -10.11 2.53 -5.96
C ILE A 223 -9.69 2.58 -4.49
N GLN A 224 -8.50 2.06 -4.19
CA GLN A 224 -8.03 1.90 -2.82
C GLN A 224 -6.95 2.92 -2.45
N GLN A 225 -7.28 3.80 -1.51
CA GLN A 225 -6.42 4.86 -1.01
C GLN A 225 -5.59 4.38 0.18
N ILE A 226 -4.32 4.78 0.22
CA ILE A 226 -3.49 4.60 1.42
C ILE A 226 -3.93 5.62 2.47
N LEU A 227 -4.29 5.15 3.66
CA LEU A 227 -4.68 5.96 4.82
C LEU A 227 -3.57 6.13 5.86
N GLY A 228 -2.49 5.33 5.74
CA GLY A 228 -1.36 5.33 6.66
C GLY A 228 -0.59 6.65 6.73
N LYS A 229 0.45 6.65 7.57
CA LYS A 229 1.28 7.83 7.82
C LYS A 229 1.81 8.43 6.51
N LEU A 230 1.55 9.71 6.32
CA LEU A 230 1.93 10.46 5.12
C LEU A 230 3.35 10.99 5.25
N LYS A 231 4.02 11.18 4.11
CA LYS A 231 5.31 11.87 4.10
C LYS A 231 5.13 13.39 4.15
N PRO A 232 6.13 14.14 4.64
CA PRO A 232 6.16 15.59 4.48
C PRO A 232 5.91 15.99 3.02
N GLY A 233 4.93 16.86 2.79
CA GLY A 233 4.52 17.33 1.46
C GLY A 233 3.40 16.53 0.78
N ASP A 234 2.95 15.41 1.36
CA ASP A 234 1.74 14.72 0.89
C ASP A 234 0.47 15.50 1.29
N ILE A 235 -0.54 15.45 0.42
CA ILE A 235 -1.85 16.08 0.65
C ILE A 235 -2.60 15.27 1.71
N PRO A 236 -3.21 15.88 2.75
CA PRO A 236 -3.95 15.17 3.81
C PRO A 236 -5.06 14.26 3.28
N ALA A 237 -5.39 13.22 4.04
CA ALA A 237 -6.33 12.18 3.62
C ALA A 237 -7.72 12.75 3.32
N GLU A 238 -8.24 13.66 4.15
CA GLU A 238 -9.54 14.31 3.96
C GLU A 238 -9.64 15.08 2.63
N VAL A 239 -8.56 15.74 2.22
CA VAL A 239 -8.49 16.46 0.93
C VAL A 239 -8.43 15.46 -0.22
N ARG A 240 -7.63 14.40 -0.10
CA ARG A 240 -7.58 13.34 -1.13
C ARG A 240 -8.93 12.67 -1.31
N VAL A 241 -9.61 12.33 -0.22
CA VAL A 241 -10.93 11.69 -0.24
C VAL A 241 -11.96 12.58 -0.92
N ARG A 242 -12.02 13.88 -0.57
CA ARG A 242 -12.89 14.85 -1.26
C ARG A 242 -12.61 14.90 -2.77
N ALA A 243 -11.33 14.94 -3.15
CA ALA A 243 -10.92 15.01 -4.55
C ALA A 243 -11.31 13.74 -5.34
N VAL A 244 -11.06 12.55 -4.78
CA VAL A 244 -11.43 11.27 -5.41
C VAL A 244 -12.94 11.13 -5.49
N ASP A 245 -13.68 11.45 -4.43
CA ASP A 245 -15.14 11.34 -4.41
C ASP A 245 -15.79 12.28 -5.44
N THR A 246 -15.28 13.51 -5.57
CA THR A 246 -15.73 14.46 -6.58
C THR A 246 -15.51 13.91 -7.99
N LEU A 247 -14.34 13.33 -8.26
CA LEU A 247 -14.07 12.73 -9.56
C LEU A 247 -15.02 11.56 -9.85
N VAL A 248 -15.20 10.64 -8.90
CA VAL A 248 -16.06 9.47 -9.05
C VAL A 248 -17.51 9.90 -9.31
N ARG A 249 -18.04 10.80 -8.49
CA ARG A 249 -19.43 11.27 -8.57
C ARG A 249 -19.78 11.91 -9.91
N HIS A 250 -18.87 12.69 -10.48
CA HIS A 250 -19.13 13.43 -11.70
C HIS A 250 -18.81 12.66 -12.99
N TYR A 251 -17.87 11.70 -12.95
CA TYR A 251 -17.26 11.16 -14.17
C TYR A 251 -17.28 9.62 -14.31
N PHE A 252 -17.90 8.91 -13.37
CA PHE A 252 -18.08 7.45 -13.43
C PHE A 252 -19.57 7.08 -13.41
N VAL A 253 -19.89 6.01 -14.13
CA VAL A 253 -21.22 5.39 -14.04
C VAL A 253 -21.43 4.87 -12.63
N LYS A 254 -22.64 5.06 -12.09
CA LYS A 254 -22.97 4.57 -10.75
C LYS A 254 -22.71 3.06 -10.67
N ASP A 255 -22.20 2.62 -9.53
CA ASP A 255 -22.01 1.21 -9.21
C ASP A 255 -20.93 0.47 -10.03
N THR A 256 -20.04 1.16 -10.78
CA THR A 256 -18.87 0.55 -11.46
C THR A 256 -17.57 0.64 -10.66
N CYS A 257 -17.55 1.47 -9.60
CA CYS A 257 -16.38 1.70 -8.74
C CYS A 257 -16.76 1.52 -7.27
N ILE A 258 -15.83 0.97 -6.47
CA ILE A 258 -15.86 1.06 -5.01
C ILE A 258 -14.63 1.83 -4.56
N GLN A 259 -14.83 2.87 -3.74
CA GLN A 259 -13.74 3.57 -3.05
C GLN A 259 -13.50 2.92 -1.70
N ALA A 260 -12.24 2.66 -1.37
CA ALA A 260 -11.85 2.11 -0.08
C ALA A 260 -10.52 2.71 0.41
N GLY A 261 -10.23 2.54 1.69
CA GLY A 261 -8.98 2.93 2.33
C GLY A 261 -8.27 1.75 2.97
N VAL A 262 -6.94 1.76 2.97
CA VAL A 262 -6.09 0.72 3.57
C VAL A 262 -5.01 1.35 4.46
N PRO A 263 -4.77 0.84 5.68
CA PRO A 263 -3.87 1.44 6.66
C PRO A 263 -2.41 0.99 6.46
N LEU A 264 -1.92 1.05 5.23
CA LEU A 264 -0.56 0.63 4.88
C LEU A 264 0.43 1.79 5.05
N GLU A 265 1.58 1.55 5.69
CA GLU A 265 2.75 2.42 5.58
C GLU A 265 3.66 1.95 4.43
N MET A 266 3.89 2.84 3.45
CA MET A 266 4.67 2.47 2.26
C MET A 266 6.16 2.30 2.57
N ARG A 267 6.75 1.28 1.95
CA ARG A 267 8.18 0.98 2.02
C ARG A 267 8.97 1.64 0.88
N TYR A 268 8.28 2.12 -0.14
CA TYR A 268 8.84 2.67 -1.37
C TYR A 268 9.72 1.65 -2.11
N GLY A 269 9.35 0.38 -2.01
CA GLY A 269 10.10 -0.76 -2.53
C GLY A 269 9.87 -1.05 -4.01
N GLY A 270 9.28 -0.11 -4.75
CA GLY A 270 9.08 -0.19 -6.19
C GLY A 270 8.58 -1.57 -6.64
N PRO A 271 9.39 -2.34 -7.40
CA PRO A 271 9.01 -3.68 -7.84
C PRO A 271 8.58 -4.65 -6.75
N ARG A 272 9.33 -4.77 -5.65
CA ARG A 272 9.01 -5.70 -4.54
C ARG A 272 7.72 -5.30 -3.84
N GLU A 273 7.48 -3.99 -3.70
CA GLU A 273 6.25 -3.49 -3.08
C GLU A 273 5.05 -3.60 -4.02
N ALA A 274 5.23 -3.58 -5.34
CA ALA A 274 4.18 -3.89 -6.30
C ALA A 274 3.64 -5.32 -6.13
N LEU A 275 4.52 -6.29 -5.81
CA LEU A 275 4.12 -7.65 -5.47
C LEU A 275 3.39 -7.71 -4.12
N LEU A 276 3.85 -6.98 -3.09
CA LEU A 276 3.13 -6.90 -1.81
C LEU A 276 1.73 -6.30 -2.00
N HIS A 277 1.64 -5.23 -2.80
CA HIS A 277 0.39 -4.65 -3.26
C HIS A 277 -0.49 -5.70 -3.95
N ALA A 278 0.04 -6.58 -4.79
CA ALA A 278 -0.75 -7.64 -5.41
C ALA A 278 -1.25 -8.67 -4.39
N VAL A 279 -0.40 -9.12 -3.46
CA VAL A 279 -0.77 -10.11 -2.42
C VAL A 279 -1.99 -9.65 -1.64
N PHE A 280 -1.93 -8.44 -1.05
CA PHE A 280 -3.07 -8.03 -0.24
C PHE A 280 -4.28 -7.68 -1.09
N ARG A 281 -4.13 -7.15 -2.32
CA ARG A 281 -5.27 -6.93 -3.22
C ARG A 281 -6.00 -8.22 -3.59
N GLN A 282 -5.26 -9.32 -3.77
CA GLN A 282 -5.86 -10.63 -3.90
C GLN A 282 -6.68 -10.97 -2.64
N ASN A 283 -6.16 -10.71 -1.44
CA ASN A 283 -6.93 -10.88 -0.20
C ASN A 283 -8.18 -9.98 -0.15
N PHE A 284 -8.13 -8.76 -0.68
CA PHE A 284 -9.31 -7.89 -0.86
C PHE A 284 -10.30 -8.39 -1.94
N GLY A 285 -9.99 -9.46 -2.67
CA GLY A 285 -10.89 -10.06 -3.67
C GLY A 285 -10.68 -9.55 -5.10
N CYS A 286 -9.61 -8.79 -5.35
CA CYS A 286 -9.31 -8.26 -6.67
C CYS A 286 -8.62 -9.32 -7.54
N SER A 287 -9.13 -9.56 -8.74
CA SER A 287 -8.49 -10.44 -9.74
C SER A 287 -7.35 -9.76 -10.48
N TYR A 288 -7.29 -8.43 -10.45
CA TYR A 288 -6.25 -7.65 -11.10
C TYR A 288 -5.70 -6.51 -10.24
N LEU A 289 -4.46 -6.11 -10.52
CA LEU A 289 -3.84 -4.89 -10.00
C LEU A 289 -3.41 -4.02 -11.18
N LEU A 290 -3.88 -2.78 -11.25
CA LEU A 290 -3.33 -1.79 -12.18
C LEU A 290 -1.91 -1.43 -11.75
N VAL A 291 -0.94 -1.69 -12.65
CA VAL A 291 0.47 -1.38 -12.43
C VAL A 291 0.90 -0.41 -13.54
N GLY A 292 0.99 0.86 -13.18
CA GLY A 292 1.46 1.92 -14.07
C GLY A 292 2.97 2.09 -14.06
N ARG A 293 3.43 3.22 -14.58
CA ARG A 293 4.82 3.67 -14.48
C ARG A 293 5.22 3.95 -13.03
N ASP A 294 6.43 3.54 -12.65
CA ASP A 294 7.08 3.84 -11.36
C ASP A 294 6.21 3.47 -10.15
N HIS A 295 5.47 2.36 -10.26
CA HIS A 295 4.56 1.90 -9.22
C HIS A 295 5.31 1.60 -7.92
N ALA A 296 4.84 2.21 -6.82
CA ALA A 296 5.48 2.16 -5.50
C ALA A 296 6.94 2.66 -5.46
N GLY A 297 7.40 3.37 -6.49
CA GLY A 297 8.75 3.90 -6.56
C GLY A 297 8.98 5.19 -5.77
N VAL A 298 10.25 5.56 -5.72
CA VAL A 298 10.77 6.80 -5.14
C VAL A 298 12.02 7.23 -5.89
N GLY A 299 12.16 8.54 -6.14
CA GLY A 299 13.34 9.11 -6.78
C GLY A 299 13.65 8.47 -8.13
N GLU A 300 14.89 8.00 -8.27
CA GLU A 300 15.39 7.35 -9.50
C GLU A 300 15.94 5.94 -9.24
N TYR A 301 15.57 5.31 -8.13
CA TYR A 301 16.09 3.99 -7.74
C TYR A 301 15.59 2.83 -8.60
N TYR A 302 14.48 3.01 -9.31
CA TYR A 302 13.85 1.98 -10.13
C TYR A 302 13.62 2.48 -11.56
N GLY A 303 13.72 1.58 -12.53
CA GLY A 303 13.31 1.86 -13.90
C GLY A 303 11.79 2.06 -13.98
N PRO A 304 11.30 2.86 -14.96
CA PRO A 304 9.90 3.27 -15.04
C PRO A 304 8.89 2.11 -15.14
N PHE A 305 9.31 0.93 -15.60
CA PHE A 305 8.43 -0.24 -15.75
C PHE A 305 8.93 -1.48 -15.00
N ASP A 306 9.91 -1.34 -14.11
CA ASP A 306 10.46 -2.49 -13.38
C ASP A 306 9.42 -3.14 -12.47
N ALA A 307 8.48 -2.36 -11.94
CA ALA A 307 7.35 -2.88 -11.19
C ALA A 307 6.35 -3.68 -12.01
N GLN A 308 6.37 -3.56 -13.35
CA GLN A 308 5.60 -4.43 -14.24
C GLN A 308 6.38 -5.71 -14.58
N LYS A 309 7.68 -5.57 -14.88
CA LYS A 309 8.55 -6.69 -15.28
C LYS A 309 8.67 -7.75 -14.20
N ILE A 310 8.72 -7.35 -12.93
CA ILE A 310 8.88 -8.28 -11.80
C ILE A 310 7.78 -9.35 -11.72
N PHE A 311 6.58 -9.08 -12.23
CA PHE A 311 5.52 -10.09 -12.30
C PHE A 311 5.84 -11.25 -13.26
N ASP A 312 6.75 -11.05 -14.22
CA ASP A 312 7.24 -12.08 -15.15
C ASP A 312 8.44 -12.85 -14.58
N GLU A 313 9.04 -12.35 -13.50
CA GLU A 313 10.23 -12.91 -12.84
C GLU A 313 9.88 -13.84 -11.66
N ILE A 314 8.67 -13.70 -11.10
CA ILE A 314 8.21 -14.54 -9.98
C ILE A 314 7.79 -15.94 -10.46
N PRO A 315 7.87 -16.97 -9.58
CA PRO A 315 7.47 -18.32 -9.95
C PRO A 315 6.02 -18.41 -10.45
N PRO A 316 5.73 -19.21 -11.51
CA PRO A 316 4.36 -19.42 -11.97
C PRO A 316 3.43 -19.90 -10.85
N GLY A 317 2.21 -19.38 -10.82
CA GLY A 317 1.22 -19.73 -9.78
C GLY A 317 1.45 -19.09 -8.40
N SER A 318 2.43 -18.18 -8.27
CA SER A 318 2.68 -17.45 -7.02
C SER A 318 1.50 -16.57 -6.58
N LEU A 319 0.73 -16.04 -7.53
CA LEU A 319 -0.45 -15.21 -7.32
C LEU A 319 -1.56 -15.64 -8.28
N GLU A 320 -2.82 -15.59 -7.82
CA GLU A 320 -3.99 -15.68 -8.70
C GLU A 320 -4.35 -14.31 -9.27
N LEU A 321 -4.07 -13.23 -8.52
CA LEU A 321 -4.16 -11.87 -9.02
C LEU A 321 -3.15 -11.67 -10.15
N ARG A 322 -3.60 -11.00 -11.22
CA ARG A 322 -2.76 -10.68 -12.39
C ARG A 322 -2.49 -9.18 -12.51
N PRO A 323 -1.29 -8.75 -12.94
CA PRO A 323 -1.05 -7.35 -13.21
C PRO A 323 -1.78 -6.91 -14.49
N LEU A 324 -2.37 -5.73 -14.45
CA LEU A 324 -2.77 -4.94 -15.62
C LEU A 324 -1.68 -3.89 -15.86
N LYS A 325 -0.75 -4.25 -16.74
CA LYS A 325 0.42 -3.43 -17.07
C LYS A 325 -0.01 -2.29 -18.02
N ILE A 326 -0.06 -1.07 -17.52
CA ILE A 326 -0.44 0.11 -18.31
C ILE A 326 0.79 0.98 -18.55
N ASP A 327 0.98 1.39 -19.81
CA ASP A 327 2.09 2.26 -20.21
C ASP A 327 1.89 3.70 -19.68
N MET A 328 2.86 4.57 -19.90
CA MET A 328 2.79 5.98 -19.50
C MET A 328 1.59 6.65 -20.17
N THR A 329 0.66 7.12 -19.34
CA THR A 329 -0.57 7.82 -19.76
C THR A 329 -0.34 9.32 -19.88
N PHE A 330 -0.91 9.94 -20.90
CA PHE A 330 -0.86 11.37 -21.14
C PHE A 330 -2.11 11.82 -21.90
N TYR A 331 -2.43 13.11 -21.83
CA TYR A 331 -3.37 13.71 -22.77
C TYR A 331 -2.62 14.07 -24.06
N CYS A 332 -3.17 13.77 -25.23
CA CYS A 332 -2.60 14.16 -26.51
C CYS A 332 -3.56 15.11 -27.24
N GLY A 333 -3.07 16.30 -27.58
CA GLY A 333 -3.87 17.33 -28.27
C GLY A 333 -4.29 16.93 -29.69
N ARG A 334 -3.45 16.17 -30.41
CA ARG A 334 -3.80 15.65 -31.75
C ARG A 334 -4.80 14.51 -31.73
N CYS A 335 -4.72 13.65 -30.71
CA CYS A 335 -5.69 12.58 -30.52
C CYS A 335 -6.97 13.07 -29.85
N ASP A 336 -6.97 14.31 -29.35
CA ASP A 336 -8.04 14.91 -28.56
C ASP A 336 -8.53 14.01 -27.41
N GLY A 337 -7.57 13.45 -26.66
CA GLY A 337 -7.91 12.45 -25.65
C GLY A 337 -6.75 11.91 -24.85
N MET A 338 -7.10 11.12 -23.83
CA MET A 338 -6.12 10.34 -23.07
C MET A 338 -5.60 9.19 -23.93
N ALA A 339 -4.29 8.98 -23.90
CA ALA A 339 -3.63 7.90 -24.59
C ALA A 339 -2.48 7.36 -23.75
N THR A 340 -1.81 6.33 -24.29
CA THR A 340 -0.60 5.76 -23.71
C THR A 340 0.53 5.74 -24.74
N GLY A 341 1.75 5.48 -24.29
CA GLY A 341 2.90 5.23 -25.18
C GLY A 341 2.67 4.10 -26.19
N ARG A 342 1.68 3.23 -25.97
CA ARG A 342 1.31 2.13 -26.88
C ARG A 342 0.23 2.47 -27.90
N THR A 343 -0.56 3.50 -27.63
CA THR A 343 -1.76 3.81 -28.42
C THR A 343 -1.67 5.15 -29.15
N CYS A 344 -0.65 5.97 -28.87
CA CYS A 344 -0.44 7.25 -29.54
C CYS A 344 1.01 7.39 -30.03
N PRO A 345 1.22 7.68 -31.34
CA PRO A 345 2.55 7.83 -31.92
C PRO A 345 3.14 9.24 -31.82
N HIS A 346 2.37 10.26 -31.40
CA HIS A 346 2.78 11.67 -31.43
C HIS A 346 3.87 12.02 -30.42
N GLY A 347 4.67 13.06 -30.64
CA GLY A 347 5.80 13.42 -29.76
C GLY A 347 5.40 14.16 -28.48
N THR A 348 6.38 14.54 -27.66
CA THR A 348 6.16 15.31 -26.42
C THR A 348 5.47 16.66 -26.64
N ASP A 349 5.68 17.29 -27.80
CA ASP A 349 5.11 18.58 -28.15
C ASP A 349 3.57 18.54 -28.26
N ASP A 350 3.01 17.36 -28.57
CA ASP A 350 1.58 17.14 -28.67
C ASP A 350 0.97 16.56 -27.37
N ARG A 351 1.77 16.40 -26.31
CA ARG A 351 1.39 15.67 -25.09
C ARG A 351 1.44 16.57 -23.85
N VAL A 352 0.42 16.45 -23.00
CA VAL A 352 0.46 16.97 -21.63
C VAL A 352 0.86 15.84 -20.69
N ALA A 353 2.08 15.91 -20.16
CA ALA A 353 2.57 14.96 -19.17
C ALA A 353 1.93 15.24 -17.80
N VAL A 354 1.22 14.25 -17.26
CA VAL A 354 0.44 14.41 -16.02
C VAL A 354 1.23 13.83 -14.84
N SER A 355 2.13 14.64 -14.27
CA SER A 355 2.98 14.30 -13.12
C SER A 355 2.42 14.86 -11.81
N GLY A 356 2.15 14.00 -10.82
CA GLY A 356 1.69 14.44 -9.50
C GLY A 356 2.68 15.35 -8.78
N THR A 357 3.98 15.12 -8.93
CA THR A 357 5.03 15.98 -8.36
C THR A 357 4.98 17.37 -9.00
N MET A 358 4.79 17.45 -10.32
CA MET A 358 4.64 18.73 -11.01
C MET A 358 3.36 19.46 -10.56
N LEU A 359 2.24 18.75 -10.43
CA LEU A 359 0.99 19.34 -9.92
C LEU A 359 1.17 20.00 -8.56
N ARG A 360 1.77 19.28 -7.60
CA ARG A 360 1.99 19.81 -6.25
C ARG A 360 2.89 21.05 -6.27
N LYS A 361 3.95 21.02 -7.07
CA LYS A 361 4.84 22.19 -7.26
C LYS A 361 4.07 23.38 -7.82
N THR A 362 3.37 23.18 -8.95
CA THR A 362 2.59 24.24 -9.61
C THR A 362 1.56 24.85 -8.66
N LEU A 363 0.81 24.02 -7.94
CA LEU A 363 -0.21 24.50 -7.01
C LEU A 363 0.41 25.21 -5.78
N SER A 364 1.50 24.69 -5.22
CA SER A 364 2.19 25.33 -4.09
C SER A 364 2.83 26.68 -4.46
N GLU A 365 3.14 26.89 -5.73
CA GLU A 365 3.70 28.14 -6.26
C GLU A 365 2.62 29.12 -6.75
N GLY A 366 1.33 28.75 -6.66
CA GLY A 366 0.22 29.55 -7.18
C GLY A 366 0.17 29.61 -8.72
N GLY A 367 0.87 28.69 -9.39
CA GLY A 367 0.93 28.59 -10.85
C GLY A 367 -0.34 28.02 -11.45
N GLN A 368 -0.51 28.21 -12.77
CA GLN A 368 -1.60 27.62 -13.53
C GLN A 368 -1.28 26.17 -13.90
N VAL A 369 -2.19 25.26 -13.58
CA VAL A 369 -2.10 23.86 -13.99
C VAL A 369 -2.48 23.77 -15.47
N PRO A 370 -1.72 23.04 -16.31
CA PRO A 370 -2.05 22.87 -17.72
C PRO A 370 -3.48 22.36 -17.94
N ASP A 371 -4.12 22.84 -19.01
CA ASP A 371 -5.41 22.31 -19.40
C ASP A 371 -5.33 20.79 -19.64
N HIS A 372 -6.43 20.10 -19.38
CA HIS A 372 -6.56 18.64 -19.48
C HIS A 372 -5.61 17.83 -18.57
N PHE A 373 -4.94 18.46 -17.60
CA PHE A 373 -4.20 17.74 -16.55
C PHE A 373 -5.15 17.00 -15.59
N SER A 374 -6.17 17.68 -15.09
CA SER A 374 -7.19 17.14 -14.18
C SER A 374 -8.56 17.76 -14.47
N ARG A 375 -9.60 17.27 -13.80
CA ARG A 375 -10.95 17.85 -13.89
C ARG A 375 -11.02 19.16 -13.10
N PRO A 376 -11.71 20.21 -13.60
CA PRO A 376 -11.78 21.50 -12.92
C PRO A 376 -12.27 21.43 -11.47
N GLU A 377 -13.26 20.58 -11.18
CA GLU A 377 -13.84 20.40 -9.85
C GLU A 377 -12.82 19.79 -8.88
N VAL A 378 -11.98 18.87 -9.37
CA VAL A 378 -10.88 18.30 -8.59
C VAL A 378 -9.79 19.34 -8.36
N LEU A 379 -9.43 20.13 -9.38
CA LEU A 379 -8.43 21.19 -9.24
C LEU A 379 -8.85 22.25 -8.23
N ALA A 380 -10.13 22.64 -8.21
CA ALA A 380 -10.65 23.61 -7.26
C ALA A 380 -10.42 23.17 -5.80
N ILE A 381 -10.65 21.90 -5.48
CA ILE A 381 -10.41 21.34 -4.14
C ILE A 381 -8.91 21.38 -3.80
N LEU A 382 -8.04 21.04 -4.75
CA LEU A 382 -6.60 21.06 -4.52
C LEU A 382 -6.07 22.50 -4.37
N GLN A 383 -6.55 23.43 -5.19
CA GLN A 383 -6.22 24.86 -5.10
C GLN A 383 -6.65 25.46 -3.76
N GLU A 384 -7.87 25.15 -3.30
CA GLU A 384 -8.37 25.55 -1.97
C GLU A 384 -7.39 25.11 -0.86
N TYR A 385 -6.97 23.84 -0.89
CA TYR A 385 -6.01 23.30 0.08
C TYR A 385 -4.65 24.02 0.01
N TYR A 386 -4.06 24.14 -1.18
CA TYR A 386 -2.74 24.76 -1.32
C TYR A 386 -2.72 26.25 -0.97
N ALA A 387 -3.83 26.97 -1.18
CA ALA A 387 -3.97 28.37 -0.79
C ALA A 387 -3.99 28.60 0.73
N GLN A 388 -4.34 27.57 1.52
CA GLN A 388 -4.41 27.64 2.98
C GLN A 388 -3.08 27.29 3.68
N LEU A 389 -2.06 26.84 2.94
CA LEU A 389 -0.77 26.46 3.52
C LEU A 389 0.03 27.71 3.95
N ALA A 390 0.36 27.79 5.24
CA ALA A 390 1.17 28.87 5.81
C ALA A 390 2.62 28.84 5.31
N GLU A 391 3.17 27.64 5.07
CA GLU A 391 4.49 27.42 4.47
C GLU A 391 4.36 26.69 3.15
N ARG A 392 5.07 27.19 2.12
CA ARG A 392 5.11 26.55 0.80
C ARG A 392 5.92 25.26 0.87
N VAL A 393 5.43 24.20 0.24
CA VAL A 393 6.13 22.92 0.20
C VAL A 393 7.18 22.97 -0.90
N GLU A 394 8.46 22.88 -0.55
CA GLU A 394 9.52 22.75 -1.55
C GLU A 394 9.48 21.36 -2.19
N VAL A 395 9.14 21.30 -3.49
CA VAL A 395 9.01 20.04 -4.21
C VAL A 395 10.17 19.89 -5.20
N LYS A 396 11.09 18.97 -4.93
CA LYS A 396 12.20 18.62 -5.84
C LYS A 396 11.69 17.79 -7.02
N LEU A 397 12.00 18.23 -8.25
CA LEU A 397 11.67 17.51 -9.48
C LEU A 397 12.82 16.56 -9.86
N HIS A 398 12.49 15.29 -10.12
CA HIS A 398 13.39 14.29 -10.71
C HIS A 398 13.09 14.12 -12.22
N LYS A 399 13.97 13.48 -13.01
CA LYS A 399 13.85 13.44 -14.48
C LYS A 399 12.53 12.80 -14.94
N TYR A 400 12.11 11.74 -14.23
CA TYR A 400 10.85 11.06 -14.54
C TYR A 400 9.62 11.96 -14.31
N ALA A 401 9.68 12.90 -13.37
CA ALA A 401 8.61 13.86 -13.14
C ALA A 401 8.46 14.88 -14.28
N ARG A 402 9.50 15.04 -15.12
CA ARG A 402 9.52 15.91 -16.31
C ARG A 402 9.10 15.17 -17.59
N GLY A 403 8.84 13.87 -17.52
CA GLY A 403 8.53 13.05 -18.69
C GLY A 403 9.77 12.61 -19.49
N GLU A 404 10.96 12.86 -18.96
CA GLU A 404 12.22 12.33 -19.52
C GLU A 404 12.31 10.81 -19.26
N GLN A 405 12.86 10.05 -20.22
CA GLN A 405 13.05 8.60 -20.12
C GLN A 405 14.40 8.23 -19.50
#